data_AF-A0A0C2ZSU3-F1
#
_entry.id   AF-A0A0C2ZSU3-F1
#
_cell.length_a   1.000
_cell.length_b   1.000
_cell.length_c   1.000
_cell.angle_alpha   90.00
_cell.angle_beta   90.00
_cell.angle_gamma   90.00
#
_symmetry.space_group_name_H-M   'P 1'
#
loop_
_entity.id
_entity.type
_entity.pdbx_description
1 polymer ?
#
loop_
_entity_poly.entity_id
_entity_poly.type
_entity_poly.pdbx_seq_one_letter_code
_entity_poly.pdbx_strand_id
1 'polypeptide(L)'
;MTTTRTGPTDSLTDVAGLAVGHHHKLDEGATLGSGAATGCTVVLASAGVVAGVDVRGGGPGTRETDLLDPSHSVQQVNAVLLTGGSAYGLAAADGVMRWLEEHDRGIAMGAPGQVVPIVPGAVIFDLPVGDWTVRPTGDFGFLAADTASREFATGTVGAGVGARAGALKGGVGTASVVIADGPAEGTTVSALIVANPVGSVFDPRTGLPWGVGSDGAESFGLRLPDASELAAANAVAAKGTVLNTTIGVVATDAALTKAGCRRVAVAGHDGLARAIRPAHSPLDGDTIFALATGDHTPNSEIAVPAAFPNDLPILDAVCAASAQVVERAIVTAVLDATSVAGIPSYRELFPSAFL
;
A
#
# COMPACT_ATOMS: atom_id res chain seq x y z
N MET A 1 -2.31 -18.52 17.75
CA MET A 1 -2.22 -17.80 16.47
C MET A 1 -3.64 -17.68 15.97
N THR A 2 -4.09 -16.46 15.67
CA THR A 2 -5.38 -16.22 15.04
C THR A 2 -5.36 -16.85 13.64
N THR A 3 -6.36 -17.66 13.33
CA THR A 3 -6.47 -18.29 12.02
C THR A 3 -7.09 -17.29 11.04
N THR A 4 -6.53 -17.18 9.84
CA THR A 4 -7.05 -16.33 8.77
C THR A 4 -7.38 -17.15 7.53
N ARG A 5 -8.31 -16.66 6.72
CA ARG A 5 -8.61 -17.17 5.38
C ARG A 5 -8.54 -16.03 4.39
N THR A 6 -8.05 -16.27 3.18
CA THR A 6 -8.06 -15.25 2.11
C THR A 6 -9.47 -14.70 1.89
N GLY A 7 -9.58 -13.38 1.69
CA GLY A 7 -10.86 -12.74 1.40
C GLY A 7 -11.38 -13.10 0.00
N PRO A 8 -12.63 -12.71 -0.32
CA PRO A 8 -13.30 -13.13 -1.56
C PRO A 8 -12.57 -12.77 -2.85
N THR A 9 -11.92 -11.61 -2.92
CA THR A 9 -11.18 -11.14 -4.10
C THR A 9 -9.68 -10.98 -3.84
N ASP A 10 -9.22 -11.33 -2.63
CA ASP A 10 -7.87 -11.09 -2.14
C ASP A 10 -7.40 -9.64 -2.34
N SER A 11 -8.31 -8.67 -2.17
CA SER A 11 -8.07 -7.27 -2.50
C SER A 11 -8.47 -6.29 -1.40
N LEU A 12 -7.94 -5.05 -1.47
CA LEU A 12 -8.27 -3.96 -0.56
C LEU A 12 -9.80 -3.78 -0.41
N THR A 13 -10.54 -3.96 -1.51
CA THR A 13 -11.98 -3.70 -1.62
C THR A 13 -12.86 -4.85 -1.14
N ASP A 14 -12.25 -5.90 -0.58
CA ASP A 14 -12.96 -6.85 0.28
C ASP A 14 -13.46 -6.19 1.58
N VAL A 15 -12.81 -5.09 2.01
CA VAL A 15 -13.39 -4.17 3.00
C VAL A 15 -14.40 -3.28 2.27
N ALA A 16 -15.67 -3.39 2.66
CA ALA A 16 -16.77 -2.68 2.04
C ALA A 16 -16.61 -1.14 2.14
N GLY A 17 -17.19 -0.41 1.19
CA GLY A 17 -17.13 1.05 1.18
C GLY A 17 -15.81 1.64 0.65
N LEU A 18 -14.83 0.83 0.27
CA LEU A 18 -13.60 1.28 -0.37
C LEU A 18 -13.60 1.04 -1.88
N ALA A 19 -12.99 1.96 -2.62
CA ALA A 19 -12.70 1.86 -4.03
C ALA A 19 -11.25 2.30 -4.30
N VAL A 20 -10.65 1.78 -5.36
CA VAL A 20 -9.28 2.11 -5.78
C VAL A 20 -9.30 2.59 -7.21
N GLY A 21 -8.64 3.72 -7.47
CA GLY A 21 -8.49 4.25 -8.81
C GLY A 21 -7.04 4.58 -9.14
N HIS A 22 -6.73 4.51 -10.43
CA HIS A 22 -5.38 4.72 -10.95
C HIS A 22 -5.43 5.70 -12.11
N HIS A 23 -4.42 6.56 -12.18
CA HIS A 23 -4.10 7.31 -13.38
C HIS A 23 -2.60 7.40 -13.54
N HIS A 24 -2.09 7.22 -14.75
CA HIS A 24 -0.67 7.18 -15.01
C HIS A 24 -0.34 7.57 -16.44
N LYS A 25 0.95 7.88 -16.67
CA LYS A 25 1.53 7.97 -18.01
C LYS A 25 2.69 7.00 -18.10
N LEU A 26 2.66 6.19 -19.16
CA LEU A 26 3.71 5.26 -19.52
C LEU A 26 3.89 5.32 -21.04
N ASP A 27 5.05 5.76 -21.50
CA ASP A 27 5.40 5.70 -22.92
C ASP A 27 5.98 4.31 -23.24
N GLU A 28 5.58 3.71 -24.36
CA GLU A 28 6.06 2.39 -24.79
C GLU A 28 7.59 2.32 -24.91
N GLY A 29 8.22 3.43 -25.31
CA GLY A 29 9.67 3.58 -25.44
C GLY A 29 10.37 4.21 -24.24
N ALA A 30 9.74 4.25 -23.06
CA ALA A 30 10.36 4.81 -21.87
C ALA A 30 11.68 4.09 -21.55
N THR A 31 12.71 4.86 -21.19
CA THR A 31 14.02 4.39 -20.75
C THR A 31 14.44 5.19 -19.52
N LEU A 32 15.45 4.72 -18.80
CA LEU A 32 15.97 5.43 -17.63
C LEU A 32 16.30 6.89 -17.98
N GLY A 33 15.53 7.83 -17.40
CA GLY A 33 15.70 9.27 -17.63
C GLY A 33 14.98 9.85 -18.85
N SER A 34 14.17 9.08 -19.59
CA SER A 34 13.48 9.55 -20.81
C SER A 34 12.12 8.89 -21.00
N GLY A 35 11.13 9.68 -21.48
CA GLY A 35 9.74 9.24 -21.66
C GLY A 35 8.94 9.25 -20.35
N ALA A 36 7.63 9.09 -20.42
CA ALA A 36 6.77 9.05 -19.24
C ALA A 36 6.80 7.68 -18.56
N ALA A 37 6.94 7.64 -17.23
CA ALA A 37 6.79 6.42 -16.43
C ALA A 37 6.47 6.76 -14.95
N THR A 38 5.24 7.21 -14.68
CA THR A 38 4.79 7.58 -13.32
C THR A 38 3.26 7.63 -13.23
N GLY A 39 2.72 7.73 -12.02
CA GLY A 39 1.27 7.87 -11.82
C GLY A 39 0.82 8.04 -10.37
N CYS A 40 -0.49 8.03 -10.19
CA CYS A 40 -1.19 8.08 -8.91
C CYS A 40 -2.09 6.86 -8.72
N THR A 41 -2.24 6.49 -7.45
CA THR A 41 -3.24 5.56 -6.95
C THR A 41 -4.01 6.26 -5.84
N VAL A 42 -5.34 6.25 -5.92
CA VAL A 42 -6.23 6.84 -4.91
C VAL A 42 -7.04 5.72 -4.29
N VAL A 43 -6.99 5.62 -2.95
CA VAL A 43 -7.95 4.81 -2.18
C VAL A 43 -9.05 5.75 -1.71
N LEU A 44 -10.28 5.48 -2.14
CA LEU A 44 -11.43 6.35 -1.96
C LEU A 44 -12.46 5.68 -1.06
N ALA A 45 -12.89 6.36 0.01
CA ALA A 45 -13.86 5.83 0.97
C ALA A 45 -15.25 6.43 0.74
N SER A 46 -16.27 5.60 0.51
CA SER A 46 -17.65 6.00 0.17
C SER A 46 -18.26 7.01 1.15
N ALA A 47 -17.84 6.95 2.41
CA ALA A 47 -18.09 7.94 3.46
C ALA A 47 -16.78 8.28 4.18
N GLY A 48 -16.83 9.24 5.11
CA GLY A 48 -15.69 9.52 5.99
C GLY A 48 -15.36 8.30 6.85
N VAL A 49 -14.11 7.84 6.82
CA VAL A 49 -13.64 6.65 7.56
C VAL A 49 -12.57 7.04 8.58
N VAL A 50 -12.54 6.34 9.72
CA VAL A 50 -11.51 6.59 10.74
C VAL A 50 -10.15 6.20 10.19
N ALA A 51 -9.14 7.03 10.43
CA ALA A 51 -7.80 6.79 9.90
C ALA A 51 -6.68 7.08 10.90
N GLY A 52 -5.57 6.39 10.67
CA GLY A 52 -4.29 6.62 11.33
C GLY A 52 -3.14 6.44 10.33
N VAL A 53 -1.94 6.85 10.72
CA VAL A 53 -0.74 6.68 9.91
C VAL A 53 0.46 6.35 10.79
N ASP A 54 1.38 5.58 10.24
CA ASP A 54 2.73 5.43 10.75
C ASP A 54 3.72 5.72 9.61
N VAL A 55 4.63 6.66 9.86
CA VAL A 55 5.72 7.03 8.95
C VAL A 55 7.01 6.54 9.59
N ARG A 56 7.68 5.58 8.94
CA ARG A 56 8.79 4.85 9.56
C ARG A 56 10.13 5.00 8.84
N GLY A 57 10.10 5.20 7.52
CA GLY A 57 11.31 5.45 6.74
C GLY A 57 11.99 6.78 7.11
N GLY A 58 13.30 6.88 6.90
CA GLY A 58 14.07 8.09 7.23
C GLY A 58 13.96 9.25 6.23
N GLY A 59 13.43 9.03 5.03
CA GLY A 59 13.25 10.05 3.99
C GLY A 59 11.80 10.19 3.48
N PRO A 60 10.81 10.45 4.34
CA PRO A 60 9.41 10.49 3.94
C PRO A 60 9.06 11.73 3.10
N GLY A 61 8.16 11.57 2.15
CA GLY A 61 7.43 12.66 1.50
C GLY A 61 5.94 12.46 1.71
N THR A 62 5.34 13.27 2.59
CA THR A 62 3.96 13.08 3.05
C THR A 62 3.16 14.37 3.02
N ARG A 63 1.84 14.23 3.02
CA ARG A 63 0.87 15.32 3.18
C ARG A 63 -0.15 14.94 4.24
N GLU A 64 -0.51 15.93 5.07
CA GLU A 64 -1.63 15.86 6.03
C GLU A 64 -1.54 14.66 7.01
N THR A 65 -0.34 14.28 7.41
CA THR A 65 -0.14 13.23 8.41
C THR A 65 -0.43 13.70 9.84
N ASP A 66 -0.15 14.97 10.15
CA ASP A 66 -0.34 15.52 11.49
C ASP A 66 -1.79 15.44 11.94
N LEU A 67 -2.76 15.73 11.06
CA LEU A 67 -4.18 15.63 11.43
C LEU A 67 -4.61 14.20 11.77
N LEU A 68 -3.82 13.17 11.43
CA LEU A 68 -4.10 11.77 11.77
C LEU A 68 -3.59 11.39 13.17
N ASP A 69 -2.87 12.28 13.85
CA ASP A 69 -2.52 12.06 15.25
C ASP A 69 -3.82 11.89 16.09
N PRO A 70 -3.88 10.88 16.99
CA PRO A 70 -5.08 10.63 17.79
C PRO A 70 -5.49 11.79 18.72
N SER A 71 -4.59 12.74 19.00
CA SER A 71 -4.90 13.91 19.82
C SER A 71 -5.58 15.06 19.06
N HIS A 72 -5.63 15.00 17.72
CA HIS A 72 -6.23 16.04 16.88
C HIS A 72 -7.70 15.78 16.56
N SER A 73 -8.43 16.86 16.23
CA SER A 73 -9.89 16.89 16.12
C SER A 73 -10.47 16.15 14.92
N VAL A 74 -9.82 16.21 13.75
CA VAL A 74 -10.28 15.52 12.53
C VAL A 74 -10.26 14.02 12.78
N GLN A 75 -11.42 13.36 12.74
CA GLN A 75 -11.50 11.91 13.00
C GLN A 75 -11.53 11.05 11.75
N GLN A 76 -11.92 11.63 10.61
CA GLN A 76 -12.21 10.88 9.40
C GLN A 76 -11.49 11.47 8.19
N VAL A 77 -11.14 10.60 7.25
CA VAL A 77 -10.59 10.95 5.93
C VAL A 77 -11.55 10.50 4.83
N ASN A 78 -11.43 11.11 3.66
CA ASN A 78 -12.27 10.79 2.50
C ASN A 78 -11.52 9.95 1.45
N ALA A 79 -10.20 10.14 1.37
CA ALA A 79 -9.33 9.40 0.48
C ALA A 79 -7.90 9.34 1.01
N VAL A 80 -7.10 8.42 0.49
CA VAL A 80 -5.64 8.38 0.65
C VAL A 80 -5.00 8.43 -0.73
N LEU A 81 -4.03 9.32 -0.91
CA LEU A 81 -3.23 9.42 -2.13
C LEU A 81 -1.90 8.68 -1.97
N LEU A 82 -1.60 7.78 -2.91
CA LEU A 82 -0.29 7.17 -3.09
C LEU A 82 0.22 7.57 -4.48
N THR A 83 1.40 8.17 -4.60
CA THR A 83 1.81 8.76 -5.89
C THR A 83 3.31 8.64 -6.16
N GLY A 84 3.67 8.58 -7.45
CA GLY A 84 5.03 8.84 -7.92
C GLY A 84 5.39 10.32 -7.86
N GLY A 85 6.53 10.67 -8.44
CA GLY A 85 7.01 12.05 -8.59
C GLY A 85 7.78 12.61 -7.40
N SER A 86 8.09 11.81 -6.38
CA SER A 86 8.66 12.29 -5.12
C SER A 86 7.81 13.43 -4.53
N ALA A 87 8.41 14.35 -3.77
CA ALA A 87 7.71 15.46 -3.14
C ALA A 87 6.87 16.32 -4.12
N TYR A 88 7.25 16.42 -5.39
CA TYR A 88 6.45 17.11 -6.41
C TYR A 88 5.07 16.46 -6.61
N GLY A 89 4.99 15.13 -6.50
CA GLY A 89 3.77 14.37 -6.67
C GLY A 89 2.70 14.68 -5.63
N LEU A 90 3.07 15.26 -4.48
CA LEU A 90 2.09 15.71 -3.46
C LEU A 90 1.08 16.73 -4.03
N ALA A 91 1.41 17.42 -5.12
CA ALA A 91 0.49 18.29 -5.85
C ALA A 91 -0.73 17.55 -6.42
N ALA A 92 -0.67 16.23 -6.60
CA ALA A 92 -1.83 15.44 -7.03
C ALA A 92 -2.97 15.42 -6.00
N ALA A 93 -2.68 15.66 -4.72
CA ALA A 93 -3.71 15.71 -3.67
C ALA A 93 -4.75 16.80 -3.94
N ASP A 94 -4.34 17.94 -4.51
CA ASP A 94 -5.25 19.05 -4.81
C ASP A 94 -6.32 18.63 -5.83
N GLY A 95 -5.98 17.75 -6.78
CA GLY A 95 -6.96 17.22 -7.72
C GLY A 95 -7.90 16.18 -7.12
N VAL A 96 -7.43 15.39 -6.16
CA VAL A 96 -8.30 14.47 -5.39
C VAL A 96 -9.29 15.29 -4.55
N MET A 97 -8.81 16.36 -3.90
CA MET A 97 -9.67 17.29 -3.17
C MET A 97 -10.71 17.94 -4.08
N ARG A 98 -10.30 18.43 -5.26
CA ARG A 98 -11.23 18.99 -6.25
C ARG A 98 -12.30 17.98 -6.65
N TRP A 99 -11.92 16.74 -6.97
CA TRP A 99 -12.89 15.70 -7.33
C TRP A 99 -13.87 15.42 -6.17
N LEU A 100 -13.37 15.33 -4.93
CA LEU A 100 -14.21 15.12 -3.75
C LEU A 100 -15.18 16.28 -3.48
N GLU A 101 -14.71 17.52 -3.60
CA GLU A 101 -15.54 18.73 -3.47
C GLU A 101 -16.64 18.78 -4.52
N GLU A 102 -16.33 18.50 -5.80
CA GLU A 102 -17.31 18.44 -6.90
C GLU A 102 -18.39 17.36 -6.70
N HIS A 103 -18.12 16.38 -5.83
CA HIS A 103 -19.05 15.30 -5.47
C HIS A 103 -19.64 15.48 -4.07
N ASP A 104 -19.54 16.67 -3.46
CA ASP A 104 -20.06 16.98 -2.13
C ASP A 104 -19.51 16.07 -1.00
N ARG A 105 -18.25 15.62 -1.13
CA ARG A 105 -17.61 14.69 -0.19
C ARG A 105 -16.50 15.37 0.60
N GLY A 106 -16.73 15.52 1.90
CA GLY A 106 -15.75 16.06 2.84
C GLY A 106 -16.39 16.31 4.20
N ILE A 107 -15.65 16.96 5.09
CA ILE A 107 -16.21 17.45 6.36
C ILE A 107 -17.12 18.64 6.05
N ALA A 108 -18.40 18.54 6.42
CA ALA A 108 -19.32 19.65 6.24
C ALA A 108 -18.95 20.84 7.15
N MET A 109 -18.73 22.01 6.55
CA MET A 109 -18.32 23.24 7.23
C MET A 109 -19.41 24.31 7.27
N GLY A 110 -20.56 24.07 6.63
CA GLY A 110 -21.64 25.05 6.57
C GLY A 110 -22.83 24.59 5.74
N ALA A 111 -23.24 25.42 4.78
CA ALA A 111 -24.34 25.16 3.86
C ALA A 111 -24.07 23.94 2.96
N PRO A 112 -25.09 23.36 2.30
CA PRO A 112 -24.90 22.28 1.33
C PRO A 112 -23.83 22.63 0.29
N GLY A 113 -22.91 21.70 0.04
CA GLY A 113 -21.74 21.89 -0.83
C GLY A 113 -20.54 22.61 -0.20
N GLN A 114 -20.64 23.09 1.03
CA GLN A 114 -19.49 23.67 1.76
C GLN A 114 -18.77 22.58 2.54
N VAL A 115 -18.02 21.74 1.82
CA VAL A 115 -17.24 20.63 2.38
C VAL A 115 -15.74 20.90 2.33
N VAL A 116 -14.99 20.35 3.28
CA VAL A 116 -13.52 20.30 3.24
C VAL A 116 -13.08 18.84 3.15
N PRO A 117 -12.64 18.37 1.97
CA PRO A 117 -12.12 17.02 1.82
C PRO A 117 -10.80 16.83 2.58
N ILE A 118 -10.63 15.67 3.22
CA ILE A 118 -9.39 15.31 3.91
C ILE A 118 -8.69 14.20 3.13
N VAL A 119 -7.52 14.53 2.59
CA VAL A 119 -6.74 13.67 1.68
C VAL A 119 -5.28 13.59 2.13
N PRO A 120 -4.97 12.79 3.16
CA PRO A 120 -3.59 12.44 3.44
C PRO A 120 -2.95 11.68 2.28
N GLY A 121 -1.63 11.73 2.20
CA GLY A 121 -0.93 10.97 1.17
C GLY A 121 0.57 10.84 1.40
N ALA A 122 1.15 9.94 0.62
CA ALA A 122 2.58 9.69 0.60
C ALA A 122 3.08 9.46 -0.83
N VAL A 123 4.38 9.66 -1.04
CA VAL A 123 5.00 9.60 -2.36
C VAL A 123 6.10 8.55 -2.43
N ILE A 124 6.33 7.99 -3.61
CA ILE A 124 7.53 7.23 -3.93
C ILE A 124 8.49 8.07 -4.76
N PHE A 125 9.79 7.74 -4.68
CA PHE A 125 10.80 8.29 -5.58
C PHE A 125 10.95 7.43 -6.85
N ASP A 126 10.36 7.88 -7.96
CA ASP A 126 10.42 7.24 -9.28
C ASP A 126 10.98 8.15 -10.40
N LEU A 127 11.44 9.36 -10.06
CA LEU A 127 11.90 10.37 -11.02
C LEU A 127 12.93 9.87 -12.05
N PRO A 128 13.90 8.98 -11.72
CA PRO A 128 14.87 8.47 -12.70
C PRO A 128 14.31 7.39 -13.64
N VAL A 129 13.07 6.94 -13.47
CA VAL A 129 12.49 5.88 -14.31
C VAL A 129 12.07 6.41 -15.67
N GLY A 130 11.45 7.58 -15.70
CA GLY A 130 11.16 8.34 -16.92
C GLY A 130 11.95 9.64 -16.98
N ASP A 131 11.48 10.57 -17.81
CA ASP A 131 11.93 11.96 -17.84
C ASP A 131 11.65 12.63 -16.49
N TRP A 132 12.68 13.23 -15.92
CA TRP A 132 12.67 13.89 -14.61
C TRP A 132 11.56 14.94 -14.45
N THR A 133 11.11 15.54 -15.55
CA THR A 133 10.10 16.59 -15.59
C THR A 133 8.67 16.06 -15.69
N VAL A 134 8.49 14.79 -16.08
CA VAL A 134 7.18 14.14 -16.15
C VAL A 134 6.84 13.55 -14.79
N ARG A 135 5.92 14.21 -14.08
CA ARG A 135 5.55 13.90 -12.71
C ARG A 135 4.03 14.04 -12.53
N PRO A 136 3.42 13.36 -11.55
CA PRO A 136 2.00 13.53 -11.29
C PRO A 136 1.65 14.97 -10.90
N THR A 137 0.49 15.44 -11.37
CA THR A 137 -0.08 16.77 -11.11
C THR A 137 -1.45 16.65 -10.47
N GLY A 138 -2.10 17.78 -10.15
CA GLY A 138 -3.51 17.79 -9.74
C GLY A 138 -4.41 16.97 -10.66
N ASP A 139 -4.27 17.10 -11.98
CA ASP A 139 -5.08 16.32 -12.93
C ASP A 139 -4.86 14.81 -12.82
N PHE A 140 -3.66 14.35 -12.47
CA PHE A 140 -3.44 12.92 -12.21
C PHE A 140 -4.24 12.45 -11.00
N GLY A 141 -4.24 13.23 -9.91
CA GLY A 141 -5.02 12.91 -8.72
C GLY A 141 -6.52 12.92 -8.98
N PHE A 142 -7.02 13.92 -9.72
CA PHE A 142 -8.43 14.01 -10.12
C PHE A 142 -8.84 12.79 -10.95
N LEU A 143 -8.08 12.46 -12.00
CA LEU A 143 -8.39 11.32 -12.87
C LEU A 143 -8.24 9.98 -12.16
N ALA A 144 -7.32 9.86 -11.20
CA ALA A 144 -7.20 8.65 -10.38
C ALA A 144 -8.39 8.50 -9.42
N ALA A 145 -8.95 9.59 -8.88
CA ALA A 145 -10.16 9.54 -8.09
C ALA A 145 -11.39 9.18 -8.96
N ASP A 146 -11.46 9.71 -10.18
CA ASP A 146 -12.55 9.49 -11.13
C ASP A 146 -12.65 8.04 -11.64
N THR A 147 -11.52 7.35 -11.74
CA THR A 147 -11.47 5.94 -12.14
C THR A 147 -11.68 4.97 -10.97
N ALA A 148 -11.91 5.46 -9.75
CA ALA A 148 -11.97 4.61 -8.56
C ALA A 148 -13.14 3.62 -8.62
N SER A 149 -12.79 2.34 -8.45
CA SER A 149 -13.71 1.21 -8.60
C SER A 149 -13.39 0.11 -7.59
N ARG A 150 -14.33 -0.82 -7.37
CA ARG A 150 -14.07 -2.02 -6.54
C ARG A 150 -13.14 -3.00 -7.27
N GLU A 151 -13.28 -3.11 -8.58
CA GLU A 151 -12.36 -3.89 -9.42
C GLU A 151 -11.25 -2.97 -9.92
N PHE A 152 -10.00 -3.31 -9.64
CA PHE A 152 -8.84 -2.51 -10.02
C PHE A 152 -7.66 -3.41 -10.36
N ALA A 153 -6.73 -2.87 -11.14
CA ALA A 153 -5.55 -3.59 -11.58
C ALA A 153 -4.40 -3.52 -10.56
N THR A 154 -3.53 -4.52 -10.58
CA THR A 154 -2.27 -4.58 -9.83
C THR A 154 -1.06 -4.53 -10.79
N GLY A 155 0.16 -4.53 -10.26
CA GLY A 155 1.40 -4.48 -11.01
C GLY A 155 1.77 -3.08 -11.48
N THR A 156 2.02 -2.93 -12.78
CA THR A 156 2.53 -1.71 -13.40
C THR A 156 1.40 -0.73 -13.74
N VAL A 157 0.70 -0.24 -12.73
CA VAL A 157 -0.40 0.74 -12.86
C VAL A 157 -0.31 1.83 -11.81
N GLY A 158 -0.88 3.01 -12.09
CA GLY A 158 -0.95 4.12 -11.14
C GLY A 158 0.42 4.49 -10.58
N ALA A 159 0.54 4.60 -9.25
CA ALA A 159 1.82 4.86 -8.57
C ALA A 159 2.85 3.72 -8.75
N GLY A 160 2.43 2.53 -9.16
CA GLY A 160 3.30 1.39 -9.45
C GLY A 160 4.04 1.49 -10.78
N VAL A 161 3.67 2.39 -11.70
CA VAL A 161 4.32 2.48 -13.03
C VAL A 161 5.82 2.72 -12.91
N GLY A 162 6.20 3.74 -12.14
CA GLY A 162 7.60 4.10 -11.90
C GLY A 162 8.28 3.28 -10.78
N ALA A 163 7.55 2.42 -10.07
CA ALA A 163 8.06 1.73 -8.89
C ALA A 163 9.16 0.70 -9.20
N ARG A 164 10.16 0.63 -8.32
CA ARG A 164 11.27 -0.35 -8.34
C ARG A 164 11.50 -0.96 -6.98
N ALA A 165 11.59 -2.28 -6.92
CA ALA A 165 11.83 -3.05 -5.72
C ALA A 165 13.25 -3.62 -5.74
N GLY A 166 14.19 -2.90 -5.14
CA GLY A 166 15.62 -3.23 -5.23
C GLY A 166 16.09 -3.23 -6.69
N ALA A 167 16.51 -4.41 -7.18
CA ALA A 167 16.94 -4.61 -8.57
C ALA A 167 15.78 -4.85 -9.55
N LEU A 168 14.58 -5.14 -9.03
CA LEU A 168 13.42 -5.53 -9.84
C LEU A 168 12.48 -4.36 -10.08
N LYS A 169 11.61 -4.53 -11.07
CA LYS A 169 10.39 -3.76 -11.19
C LYS A 169 9.52 -4.01 -9.95
N GLY A 170 9.07 -2.92 -9.33
CA GLY A 170 8.05 -2.95 -8.29
C GLY A 170 6.66 -2.67 -8.86
N GLY A 171 5.66 -2.44 -8.03
CA GLY A 171 4.31 -2.22 -8.52
C GLY A 171 3.30 -1.90 -7.44
N VAL A 172 2.03 -1.89 -7.82
CA VAL A 172 0.89 -1.92 -6.90
C VAL A 172 0.53 -3.38 -6.61
N GLY A 173 0.40 -3.75 -5.35
CA GLY A 173 -0.12 -5.06 -4.97
C GLY A 173 -1.18 -4.93 -3.90
N THR A 174 -1.93 -5.99 -3.73
CA THR A 174 -3.04 -6.06 -2.77
C THR A 174 -3.16 -7.47 -2.20
N ALA A 175 -3.78 -7.57 -1.02
CA ALA A 175 -4.13 -8.82 -0.37
C ALA A 175 -5.24 -8.57 0.65
N SER A 176 -6.01 -9.60 0.99
CA SER A 176 -6.99 -9.53 2.08
C SER A 176 -7.12 -10.85 2.83
N VAL A 177 -7.52 -10.76 4.09
CA VAL A 177 -7.90 -11.89 4.92
C VAL A 177 -9.20 -11.60 5.67
N VAL A 178 -9.94 -12.65 5.96
CA VAL A 178 -11.00 -12.67 6.97
C VAL A 178 -10.46 -13.45 8.17
N ILE A 179 -10.54 -12.85 9.36
CA ILE A 179 -10.20 -13.49 10.62
C ILE A 179 -11.23 -14.60 10.89
N ALA A 180 -10.76 -15.83 11.01
CA ALA A 180 -11.61 -17.03 11.02
C ALA A 180 -11.99 -17.49 12.43
N ASP A 181 -11.26 -17.05 13.46
CA ASP A 181 -11.52 -17.40 14.86
C ASP A 181 -11.06 -16.30 15.83
N GLY A 182 -11.46 -16.44 17.09
CA GLY A 182 -11.01 -15.59 18.18
C GLY A 182 -11.74 -14.24 18.29
N PRO A 183 -11.15 -13.25 18.97
CA PRO A 183 -11.87 -12.05 19.42
C PRO A 183 -12.33 -11.14 18.28
N ALA A 184 -11.74 -11.27 17.09
CA ALA A 184 -12.06 -10.48 15.90
C ALA A 184 -12.67 -11.35 14.78
N GLU A 185 -13.29 -12.49 15.11
CA GLU A 185 -13.91 -13.38 14.11
C GLU A 185 -14.84 -12.62 13.14
N GLY A 186 -14.73 -12.96 11.87
CA GLY A 186 -15.48 -12.34 10.78
C GLY A 186 -14.95 -10.99 10.30
N THR A 187 -14.00 -10.38 11.01
CA THR A 187 -13.37 -9.11 10.61
C THR A 187 -12.55 -9.30 9.34
N THR A 188 -12.75 -8.42 8.37
CA THR A 188 -11.93 -8.33 7.17
C THR A 188 -10.78 -7.36 7.41
N VAL A 189 -9.58 -7.76 7.02
CA VAL A 189 -8.39 -6.90 6.98
C VAL A 189 -7.77 -7.03 5.59
N SER A 190 -7.43 -5.91 4.97
CA SER A 190 -6.89 -5.88 3.61
C SER A 190 -5.79 -4.84 3.47
N ALA A 191 -4.98 -4.96 2.43
CA ALA A 191 -3.91 -4.00 2.15
C ALA A 191 -3.77 -3.69 0.67
N LEU A 192 -3.28 -2.50 0.38
CA LEU A 192 -2.81 -2.06 -0.94
C LEU A 192 -1.46 -1.38 -0.75
N ILE A 193 -0.42 -1.89 -1.42
CA ILE A 193 0.96 -1.43 -1.25
C ILE A 193 1.54 -1.05 -2.61
N VAL A 194 2.25 0.08 -2.66
CA VAL A 194 3.14 0.46 -3.75
C VAL A 194 4.57 0.09 -3.34
N ALA A 195 5.08 -1.01 -3.89
CA ALA A 195 6.40 -1.53 -3.57
C ALA A 195 7.48 -0.79 -4.39
N ASN A 196 8.14 0.20 -3.78
CA ASN A 196 9.34 0.84 -4.33
C ASN A 196 10.54 0.87 -3.36
N PRO A 197 10.88 -0.21 -2.62
CA PRO A 197 11.94 -0.18 -1.60
C PRO A 197 13.37 -0.07 -2.14
N VAL A 198 14.30 0.47 -1.33
CA VAL A 198 15.75 0.27 -1.56
C VAL A 198 16.08 -1.22 -1.46
N GLY A 199 15.55 -1.88 -0.42
CA GLY A 199 15.84 -3.27 -0.09
C GLY A 199 15.44 -4.29 -1.16
N SER A 200 16.05 -5.47 -1.08
CA SER A 200 15.65 -6.61 -1.90
C SER A 200 14.31 -7.18 -1.44
N VAL A 201 13.50 -7.62 -2.40
CA VAL A 201 12.22 -8.31 -2.19
C VAL A 201 12.30 -9.82 -2.36
N PHE A 202 13.47 -10.36 -2.73
CA PHE A 202 13.71 -11.80 -2.83
C PHE A 202 14.96 -12.23 -2.05
N ASP A 203 14.95 -13.49 -1.62
CA ASP A 203 16.08 -14.12 -0.95
C ASP A 203 17.17 -14.47 -1.97
N PRO A 204 18.37 -13.87 -1.91
CA PRO A 204 19.44 -14.17 -2.86
C PRO A 204 19.99 -15.60 -2.75
N ARG A 205 19.55 -16.38 -1.74
CA ARG A 205 19.94 -17.78 -1.56
C ARG A 205 18.97 -18.75 -2.24
N THR A 206 17.72 -18.34 -2.45
CA THR A 206 16.67 -19.23 -2.97
C THR A 206 15.96 -18.68 -4.21
N GLY A 207 16.00 -17.37 -4.44
CA GLY A 207 15.26 -16.68 -5.50
C GLY A 207 13.79 -16.43 -5.16
N LEU A 208 13.26 -17.00 -4.07
CA LEU A 208 11.87 -16.78 -3.65
C LEU A 208 11.68 -15.39 -3.04
N PRO A 209 10.50 -14.75 -3.18
CA PRO A 209 10.20 -13.50 -2.47
C PRO A 209 10.29 -13.70 -0.95
N TRP A 210 10.80 -12.73 -0.20
CA TRP A 210 10.92 -12.86 1.27
C TRP A 210 9.55 -13.07 1.94
N GLY A 211 8.51 -12.39 1.43
CA GLY A 211 7.17 -12.38 1.99
C GLY A 211 6.35 -13.66 1.76
N VAL A 212 6.93 -14.72 1.18
CA VAL A 212 6.25 -16.02 1.08
C VAL A 212 6.35 -16.84 2.37
N GLY A 213 7.11 -16.37 3.37
CA GLY A 213 7.40 -17.14 4.58
C GLY A 213 6.17 -17.48 5.43
N SER A 214 5.19 -16.58 5.49
CA SER A 214 3.97 -16.78 6.30
C SER A 214 2.99 -17.78 5.69
N ASP A 215 2.72 -17.69 4.38
CA ASP A 215 1.70 -18.50 3.69
C ASP A 215 2.30 -19.67 2.88
N GLY A 216 3.62 -19.71 2.70
CA GLY A 216 4.33 -20.65 1.83
C GLY A 216 4.37 -20.19 0.37
N ALA A 217 5.42 -20.58 -0.36
CA ALA A 217 5.60 -20.18 -1.77
C ALA A 217 4.48 -20.73 -2.68
N GLU A 218 3.98 -21.92 -2.37
CA GLU A 218 2.94 -22.60 -3.13
C GLU A 218 1.61 -21.84 -3.11
N SER A 219 1.32 -21.09 -2.04
CA SER A 219 0.12 -20.25 -1.94
C SER A 219 0.09 -19.13 -3.00
N PHE A 220 1.27 -18.71 -3.46
CA PHE A 220 1.46 -17.75 -4.55
C PHE A 220 1.70 -18.42 -5.91
N GLY A 221 1.52 -19.75 -6.00
CA GLY A 221 1.81 -20.49 -7.22
C GLY A 221 3.31 -20.56 -7.55
N LEU A 222 4.17 -20.48 -6.53
CA LEU A 222 5.63 -20.48 -6.68
C LEU A 222 6.28 -21.78 -6.21
N ARG A 223 7.44 -22.06 -6.78
CA ARG A 223 8.41 -23.09 -6.39
C ARG A 223 9.82 -22.51 -6.45
N LEU A 224 10.80 -23.28 -5.95
CA LEU A 224 12.21 -22.90 -6.06
C LEU A 224 12.60 -22.74 -7.54
N PRO A 225 13.16 -21.57 -7.95
CA PRO A 225 13.69 -21.39 -9.29
C PRO A 225 14.99 -22.18 -9.52
N ASP A 226 15.33 -22.32 -10.79
CA ASP A 226 16.58 -22.91 -11.26
C ASP A 226 17.80 -22.14 -10.75
N ALA A 227 18.87 -22.87 -10.41
CA ALA A 227 20.09 -22.27 -9.88
C ALA A 227 20.75 -21.25 -10.84
N SER A 228 20.54 -21.42 -12.16
CA SER A 228 21.05 -20.48 -13.17
C SER A 228 20.31 -19.14 -13.17
N GLU A 229 19.00 -19.15 -12.93
CA GLU A 229 18.16 -17.95 -12.78
C GLU A 229 18.54 -17.19 -11.52
N LEU A 230 18.74 -17.90 -10.40
CA LEU A 230 19.25 -17.31 -9.16
C LEU A 230 20.62 -16.65 -9.34
N ALA A 231 21.54 -17.32 -10.04
CA ALA A 231 22.86 -16.76 -10.33
C ALA A 231 22.75 -15.48 -11.20
N ALA A 232 21.88 -15.49 -12.21
CA ALA A 232 21.62 -14.33 -13.07
C ALA A 232 21.00 -13.16 -12.29
N ALA A 233 19.97 -13.42 -11.47
CA ALA A 233 19.31 -12.41 -10.66
C ALA A 233 20.25 -11.77 -9.64
N ASN A 234 21.11 -12.56 -8.99
CA ASN A 234 22.13 -12.05 -8.07
C ASN A 234 23.21 -11.21 -8.78
N ALA A 235 23.38 -11.36 -10.09
CA ALA A 235 24.30 -10.55 -10.89
C ALA A 235 23.68 -9.23 -11.36
N VAL A 236 22.34 -9.08 -11.34
CA VAL A 236 21.68 -7.80 -11.60
C VAL A 236 22.04 -6.85 -10.45
N ALA A 237 22.90 -5.87 -10.74
CA ALA A 237 23.41 -4.95 -9.74
C ALA A 237 22.26 -4.29 -8.97
N ALA A 238 22.28 -4.42 -7.64
CA ALA A 238 21.36 -3.70 -6.77
C ALA A 238 21.51 -2.18 -7.00
N LYS A 239 20.36 -1.51 -7.04
CA LYS A 239 20.17 -0.08 -7.31
C LYS A 239 21.33 0.80 -6.80
N GLY A 240 21.86 1.64 -7.68
CA GLY A 240 22.73 2.78 -7.33
C GLY A 240 21.96 4.08 -7.06
N THR A 241 20.64 4.04 -6.88
CA THR A 241 19.86 5.25 -6.56
C THR A 241 19.81 5.50 -5.08
N VAL A 242 19.83 6.78 -4.70
CA VAL A 242 19.98 7.22 -3.31
C VAL A 242 18.65 7.24 -2.54
N LEU A 243 17.46 7.16 -3.17
CA LEU A 243 16.16 7.29 -2.47
C LEU A 243 15.09 6.36 -3.05
N ASN A 244 14.28 5.76 -2.17
CA ASN A 244 13.20 4.82 -2.46
C ASN A 244 12.11 4.91 -1.39
N THR A 245 10.99 4.19 -1.53
CA THR A 245 9.87 4.26 -0.58
C THR A 245 8.89 3.11 -0.80
N THR A 246 8.43 2.42 0.24
CA THR A 246 7.23 1.58 0.17
C THR A 246 6.08 2.26 0.90
N ILE A 247 4.98 2.53 0.19
CA ILE A 247 3.82 3.25 0.74
C ILE A 247 2.56 2.43 0.56
N GLY A 248 1.58 2.60 1.44
CA GLY A 248 0.34 1.85 1.29
C GLY A 248 -0.75 2.14 2.30
N VAL A 249 -1.84 1.41 2.13
CA VAL A 249 -3.03 1.45 2.98
C VAL A 249 -3.29 0.05 3.51
N VAL A 250 -3.55 -0.07 4.80
CA VAL A 250 -4.24 -1.21 5.41
C VAL A 250 -5.67 -0.77 5.70
N ALA A 251 -6.65 -1.61 5.42
CA ALA A 251 -8.05 -1.35 5.71
C ALA A 251 -8.66 -2.47 6.56
N THR A 252 -9.67 -2.13 7.35
CA THR A 252 -10.49 -3.11 8.06
C THR A 252 -11.93 -2.63 8.19
N ASP A 253 -12.86 -3.58 8.25
CA ASP A 253 -14.26 -3.30 8.59
C ASP A 253 -14.49 -3.17 10.11
N ALA A 254 -13.53 -3.57 10.95
CA ALA A 254 -13.63 -3.40 12.41
C ALA A 254 -13.77 -1.92 12.80
N ALA A 255 -14.67 -1.66 13.74
CA ALA A 255 -14.78 -0.34 14.38
C ALA A 255 -13.56 -0.06 15.26
N LEU A 256 -12.65 0.80 14.78
CA LEU A 256 -11.44 1.21 15.50
C LEU A 256 -11.41 2.72 15.77
N THR A 257 -10.71 3.10 16.83
CA THR A 257 -10.35 4.50 17.09
C THR A 257 -9.14 4.92 16.24
N LYS A 258 -8.86 6.23 16.12
CA LYS A 258 -7.62 6.71 15.46
C LYS A 258 -6.35 6.12 16.08
N ALA A 259 -6.33 5.96 17.41
CA ALA A 259 -5.24 5.31 18.11
C ALA A 259 -5.11 3.83 17.70
N GLY A 260 -6.24 3.13 17.56
CA GLY A 260 -6.30 1.78 17.01
C GLY A 260 -5.75 1.70 15.58
N CYS A 261 -6.24 2.55 14.67
CA CYS A 261 -5.73 2.64 13.30
C CYS A 261 -4.22 2.91 13.27
N ARG A 262 -3.71 3.82 14.11
CA ARG A 262 -2.26 4.04 14.23
C ARG A 262 -1.51 2.77 14.63
N ARG A 263 -2.04 1.95 15.56
CA ARG A 263 -1.43 0.67 15.93
C ARG A 263 -1.49 -0.35 14.79
N VAL A 264 -2.57 -0.39 14.03
CA VAL A 264 -2.69 -1.22 12.82
C VAL A 264 -1.65 -0.84 11.76
N ALA A 265 -1.44 0.47 11.54
CA ALA A 265 -0.40 0.97 10.65
C ALA A 265 1.00 0.57 11.11
N VAL A 266 1.29 0.73 12.42
CA VAL A 266 2.55 0.27 13.04
C VAL A 266 2.76 -1.22 12.78
N ALA A 267 1.76 -2.07 13.01
CA ALA A 267 1.88 -3.51 12.78
C ALA A 267 2.04 -3.86 11.30
N GLY A 268 1.48 -3.06 10.38
CA GLY A 268 1.69 -3.21 8.95
C GLY A 268 3.17 -3.11 8.55
N HIS A 269 3.96 -2.28 9.25
CA HIS A 269 5.41 -2.19 9.04
C HIS A 269 6.15 -3.50 9.38
N ASP A 270 5.63 -4.34 10.28
CA ASP A 270 6.22 -5.67 10.52
C ASP A 270 6.08 -6.57 9.29
N GLY A 271 4.94 -6.49 8.59
CA GLY A 271 4.72 -7.17 7.31
C GLY A 271 5.67 -6.70 6.22
N LEU A 272 5.88 -5.38 6.15
CA LEU A 272 6.85 -4.77 5.25
C LEU A 272 8.27 -5.30 5.52
N ALA A 273 8.68 -5.37 6.79
CA ALA A 273 9.99 -5.89 7.18
C ALA A 273 10.17 -7.40 6.92
N ARG A 274 9.07 -8.18 6.85
CA ARG A 274 9.11 -9.60 6.43
C ARG A 274 9.32 -9.75 4.92
N ALA A 275 8.78 -8.82 4.12
CA ALA A 275 8.86 -8.89 2.66
C ALA A 275 10.06 -8.15 2.05
N ILE A 276 10.75 -7.29 2.81
CA ILE A 276 11.78 -6.37 2.28
C ILE A 276 13.03 -6.40 3.16
N ARG A 277 14.22 -6.54 2.54
CA ARG A 277 15.49 -6.56 3.26
C ARG A 277 16.62 -5.75 2.60
N PRO A 278 17.20 -4.74 3.29
CA PRO A 278 16.69 -4.10 4.52
C PRO A 278 15.43 -3.27 4.25
N ALA A 279 14.59 -3.11 5.27
CA ALA A 279 13.46 -2.18 5.30
C ALA A 279 13.82 -0.92 6.11
N HIS A 280 13.06 0.17 5.96
CA HIS A 280 13.15 1.39 6.77
C HIS A 280 14.54 2.03 6.78
N SER A 281 15.25 1.97 5.65
CA SER A 281 16.55 2.62 5.57
C SER A 281 16.39 4.15 5.73
N PRO A 282 17.46 4.88 6.09
CA PRO A 282 17.44 6.35 6.08
C PRO A 282 17.07 6.97 4.72
N LEU A 283 17.11 6.16 3.67
CA LEU A 283 16.85 6.52 2.28
C LEU A 283 15.44 6.08 1.82
N ASP A 284 14.71 5.35 2.67
CA ASP A 284 13.33 4.95 2.45
C ASP A 284 12.39 5.95 3.12
N GLY A 285 11.26 6.27 2.51
CA GLY A 285 10.20 7.08 3.13
C GLY A 285 8.98 6.26 3.57
N ASP A 286 9.19 5.00 3.98
CA ASP A 286 8.13 4.02 4.20
C ASP A 286 6.98 4.56 5.06
N THR A 287 5.76 4.47 4.55
CA THR A 287 4.56 5.06 5.15
C THR A 287 3.34 4.16 4.96
N ILE A 288 2.70 3.75 6.05
CA ILE A 288 1.46 2.98 6.02
C ILE A 288 0.33 3.80 6.65
N PHE A 289 -0.75 3.98 5.89
CA PHE A 289 -2.03 4.49 6.40
C PHE A 289 -2.91 3.31 6.80
N ALA A 290 -3.71 3.48 7.85
CA ALA A 290 -4.73 2.52 8.24
C ALA A 290 -6.10 3.16 8.19
N LEU A 291 -7.08 2.49 7.57
CA LEU A 291 -8.47 2.91 7.47
C LEU A 291 -9.38 1.90 8.18
N ALA A 292 -10.35 2.38 8.95
CA ALA A 292 -11.39 1.58 9.58
C ALA A 292 -12.77 2.07 9.13
N THR A 293 -13.53 1.24 8.43
CA THR A 293 -14.88 1.60 7.95
C THR A 293 -15.92 1.49 9.06
N GLY A 294 -15.69 0.59 10.03
CA GLY A 294 -16.54 0.42 11.20
C GLY A 294 -17.85 -0.31 10.94
N ASP A 295 -17.94 -1.02 9.81
CA ASP A 295 -19.12 -1.80 9.42
C ASP A 295 -19.27 -3.10 10.22
N HIS A 296 -18.21 -3.54 10.90
CA HIS A 296 -18.20 -4.74 11.75
C HIS A 296 -17.80 -4.38 13.18
N THR A 297 -18.60 -4.82 14.15
CA THR A 297 -18.29 -4.71 15.58
C THR A 297 -18.17 -6.10 16.16
N PRO A 298 -16.99 -6.72 16.10
CA PRO A 298 -16.77 -8.03 16.72
C PRO A 298 -16.91 -7.92 18.23
N ASN A 299 -17.41 -8.99 18.86
CA ASN A 299 -17.55 -9.07 20.31
C ASN A 299 -16.51 -10.05 20.86
N SER A 300 -15.61 -9.54 21.70
CA SER A 300 -14.60 -10.37 22.37
C SER A 300 -15.07 -10.75 23.77
N GLU A 301 -15.19 -12.05 24.02
CA GLU A 301 -15.45 -12.60 25.37
C GLU A 301 -14.16 -12.74 26.21
N ILE A 302 -13.00 -12.41 25.63
CA ILE A 302 -11.70 -12.48 26.32
C ILE A 302 -11.61 -11.36 27.35
N ALA A 303 -11.57 -11.72 28.62
CA ALA A 303 -11.36 -10.78 29.71
C ALA A 303 -9.95 -10.19 29.67
N VAL A 304 -9.85 -8.87 29.71
CA VAL A 304 -8.61 -8.12 29.88
C VAL A 304 -8.57 -7.43 31.25
N PRO A 305 -7.38 -7.13 31.80
CA PRO A 305 -7.25 -6.29 32.98
C PRO A 305 -8.08 -5.00 32.88
N ALA A 306 -8.74 -4.59 33.96
CA ALA A 306 -9.65 -3.44 33.97
C ALA A 306 -9.01 -2.08 33.59
N ALA A 307 -7.67 -2.01 33.59
CA ALA A 307 -6.92 -0.83 33.14
C ALA A 307 -6.75 -0.76 31.62
N PHE A 308 -7.15 -1.80 30.87
CA PHE A 308 -7.04 -1.87 29.42
C PHE A 308 -8.39 -1.63 28.74
N PRO A 309 -8.39 -1.11 27.50
CA PRO A 309 -9.58 -1.08 26.66
C PRO A 309 -10.13 -2.50 26.42
N ASN A 310 -11.45 -2.67 26.49
CA ASN A 310 -12.10 -3.97 26.30
C ASN A 310 -11.92 -4.54 24.88
N ASP A 311 -11.70 -3.67 23.89
CA ASP A 311 -11.45 -4.00 22.50
C ASP A 311 -9.99 -4.36 22.20
N LEU A 312 -9.09 -4.36 23.20
CA LEU A 312 -7.68 -4.68 23.03
C LEU A 312 -7.43 -6.04 22.33
N PRO A 313 -8.15 -7.14 22.65
CA PRO A 313 -7.97 -8.41 21.94
C PRO A 313 -8.37 -8.35 20.46
N ILE A 314 -9.38 -7.52 20.12
CA ILE A 314 -9.78 -7.28 18.72
C ILE A 314 -8.66 -6.55 17.99
N LEU A 315 -8.17 -5.46 18.58
CA LEU A 315 -7.09 -4.66 18.00
C LEU A 315 -5.82 -5.49 17.78
N ASP A 316 -5.46 -6.36 18.73
CA ASP A 316 -4.30 -7.25 18.60
C ASP A 316 -4.45 -8.22 17.41
N ALA A 317 -5.62 -8.85 17.27
CA ALA A 317 -5.91 -9.74 16.15
C ALA A 317 -5.87 -9.01 14.79
N VAL A 318 -6.43 -7.79 14.71
CA VAL A 318 -6.35 -6.94 13.51
C VAL A 318 -4.92 -6.51 13.21
N CYS A 319 -4.10 -6.20 14.23
CA CYS A 319 -2.69 -5.88 14.05
C CYS A 319 -1.90 -7.07 13.48
N ALA A 320 -2.15 -8.28 13.97
CA ALA A 320 -1.52 -9.49 13.43
C ALA A 320 -1.90 -9.73 11.95
N ALA A 321 -3.19 -9.58 11.62
CA ALA A 321 -3.68 -9.68 10.25
C ALA A 321 -3.12 -8.58 9.35
N SER A 322 -2.97 -7.34 9.85
CA SER A 322 -2.33 -6.22 9.15
C SER A 322 -0.93 -6.56 8.66
N ALA A 323 -0.08 -7.10 9.55
CA ALA A 323 1.26 -7.54 9.17
C ALA A 323 1.21 -8.62 8.06
N GLN A 324 0.28 -9.57 8.15
CA GLN A 324 0.13 -10.62 7.14
C GLN A 324 -0.29 -10.05 5.77
N VAL A 325 -1.31 -9.19 5.71
CA VAL A 325 -1.79 -8.65 4.42
C VAL A 325 -0.80 -7.69 3.77
N VAL A 326 -0.02 -6.93 4.55
CA VAL A 326 1.04 -6.08 3.98
C VAL A 326 2.15 -6.94 3.37
N GLU A 327 2.58 -8.00 4.06
CA GLU A 327 3.58 -8.95 3.55
C GLU A 327 3.11 -9.55 2.21
N ARG A 328 1.88 -10.05 2.16
CA ARG A 328 1.26 -10.64 0.96
C ARG A 328 1.11 -9.62 -0.17
N ALA A 329 0.66 -8.40 0.13
CA ALA A 329 0.47 -7.34 -0.87
C ALA A 329 1.79 -6.89 -1.51
N ILE A 330 2.92 -6.96 -0.80
CA ILE A 330 4.25 -6.69 -1.38
C ILE A 330 4.66 -7.80 -2.35
N VAL A 331 4.37 -9.06 -2.01
CA VAL A 331 4.63 -10.20 -2.92
C VAL A 331 3.81 -10.03 -4.20
N THR A 332 2.50 -9.79 -4.10
CA THR A 332 1.64 -9.60 -5.28
C THR A 332 2.09 -8.40 -6.13
N ALA A 333 2.50 -7.29 -5.50
CA ALA A 333 3.04 -6.12 -6.20
C ALA A 333 4.23 -6.46 -7.11
N VAL A 334 5.11 -7.35 -6.66
CA VAL A 334 6.33 -7.75 -7.38
C VAL A 334 6.05 -8.82 -8.43
N LEU A 335 5.13 -9.75 -8.16
CA LEU A 335 4.77 -10.83 -9.09
C LEU A 335 3.91 -10.34 -10.27
N ASP A 336 3.07 -9.33 -10.04
CA ASP A 336 2.18 -8.74 -11.06
C ASP A 336 2.85 -7.63 -11.88
N ALA A 337 4.01 -7.14 -11.42
CA ALA A 337 4.75 -6.10 -12.12
C ALA A 337 5.30 -6.59 -13.47
N THR A 338 5.17 -5.74 -14.49
CA THR A 338 5.75 -5.91 -15.82
C THR A 338 6.86 -4.90 -16.07
N SER A 339 7.88 -5.31 -16.82
CA SER A 339 9.09 -4.52 -17.03
C SER A 339 8.82 -3.17 -17.68
N VAL A 340 9.53 -2.15 -17.20
CA VAL A 340 9.48 -0.76 -17.69
C VAL A 340 10.89 -0.22 -17.74
N ALA A 341 11.23 0.57 -18.75
CA ALA A 341 12.52 1.24 -18.84
C ALA A 341 13.75 0.32 -18.69
N GLY A 342 13.64 -0.93 -19.18
CA GLY A 342 14.68 -1.95 -19.08
C GLY A 342 14.90 -2.52 -17.68
N ILE A 343 14.02 -2.21 -16.72
CA ILE A 343 14.04 -2.77 -15.36
C ILE A 343 13.30 -4.12 -15.41
N PRO A 344 13.96 -5.23 -15.08
CA PRO A 344 13.36 -6.55 -15.22
C PRO A 344 12.30 -6.80 -14.15
N SER A 345 11.24 -7.52 -14.51
CA SER A 345 10.25 -8.05 -13.59
C SER A 345 10.76 -9.32 -12.90
N TYR A 346 10.12 -9.71 -11.79
CA TYR A 346 10.43 -10.98 -11.14
C TYR A 346 10.20 -12.18 -12.09
N ARG A 347 9.10 -12.15 -12.85
CA ARG A 347 8.73 -13.17 -13.84
C ARG A 347 9.79 -13.37 -14.93
N GLU A 348 10.46 -12.31 -15.34
CA GLU A 348 11.53 -12.40 -16.34
C GLU A 348 12.82 -12.97 -15.79
N LEU A 349 13.16 -12.69 -14.53
CA LEU A 349 14.38 -13.22 -13.92
C LEU A 349 14.22 -14.65 -13.42
N PHE A 350 13.01 -15.03 -13.00
CA PHE A 350 12.72 -16.34 -12.40
C PHE A 350 11.55 -17.05 -13.10
N PRO A 351 11.58 -17.29 -14.41
CA PRO A 351 10.46 -17.91 -15.11
C PRO A 351 10.18 -19.34 -14.60
N SER A 352 11.20 -20.09 -14.15
CA SER A 352 11.01 -21.43 -13.61
C SER A 352 10.32 -21.45 -12.23
N ALA A 353 10.28 -20.32 -11.50
CA ALA A 353 9.65 -20.23 -10.18
C ALA A 353 8.13 -20.40 -10.23
N PHE A 354 7.49 -20.17 -11.38
CA PHE A 354 6.04 -20.26 -11.52
C PHE A 354 5.59 -21.70 -11.82
N LEU A 355 4.53 -22.14 -11.14
CA LEU A 355 3.87 -23.43 -11.33
C LEU A 355 2.95 -23.47 -12.56
#